data_AF-A0A2E3UKE3-F1
#
_entry.id   AF-A0A2E3UKE3-F1
#
_cell.length_a   1.000
_cell.length_b   1.000
_cell.length_c   1.000
_cell.angle_alpha   90.00
_cell.angle_beta   90.00
_cell.angle_gamma   90.00
#
_symmetry.space_group_name_H-M   'P 1'
#
loop_
_entity.id
_entity.type
_entity.pdbx_description
1 polymer ?
#
loop_
_entity_poly.entity_id
_entity_poly.type
_entity_poly.pdbx_seq_one_letter_code
_entity_poly.pdbx_strand_id
1 'polypeptide(L)'
;MYQTALISLWRSPPPCRDRCPHPSGLRLKVALLFIALNLCLGFAGTAVRAHVFQSSEAIVFFNRDATSFALRLNLNLEAILAGIDPGVTDTSDSPNATEYDRLRRLPPEELQKEFEAFLPEFIAGLRIDLDGEPAEVTVQNETFRDVGDLSLARASSVLLNGALPPGAKVFTFGWDSAFGTVALRTISARARSSHIEIIENGETSTPLVIDDLKARSMVDMITDFMVIGFQHIIPKGLDHILFVLGIFLLSIKLRPILAQVTAFTLAHTVTLGLGTLGLIDVPALIVEPLIAASIVYVAVENILHEVLSPWRPVVVFMFGLLHGLGFAGILKQFNIPDGEFVPALLSFNIGVEIGQLAVIAAGFLLVGLWFGNKPWYRQRVVIPGSTAIAAVGAFWFVQRVAF
;
A
#
# COMPACT_ATOMS: atom_id res chain seq x y z
N MET A 1 7.92 18.26 -81.15
CA MET A 1 7.47 17.05 -81.86
C MET A 1 6.34 16.46 -81.03
N TYR A 2 5.11 16.64 -81.53
CA TYR A 2 3.81 16.05 -81.18
C TYR A 2 3.26 16.04 -79.73
N GLN A 3 2.21 16.85 -79.59
CA GLN A 3 1.02 16.66 -78.75
C GLN A 3 0.28 15.33 -79.02
N THR A 4 -0.60 14.99 -78.06
CA THR A 4 -1.87 14.20 -78.16
C THR A 4 -1.83 12.70 -77.88
N ALA A 5 -2.46 12.28 -76.77
CA ALA A 5 -3.53 11.26 -76.76
C ALA A 5 -4.24 11.24 -75.39
N LEU A 6 -5.53 11.61 -75.42
CA LEU A 6 -6.50 11.59 -74.34
C LEU A 6 -7.10 10.18 -74.13
N ILE A 7 -7.53 9.92 -72.89
CA ILE A 7 -8.77 9.26 -72.48
C ILE A 7 -9.13 7.96 -73.21
N SER A 8 -9.05 6.83 -72.49
CA SER A 8 -10.08 5.80 -72.62
C SER A 8 -10.23 4.96 -71.34
N LEU A 9 -11.49 4.75 -70.97
CA LEU A 9 -12.02 3.61 -70.22
C LEU A 9 -11.90 3.62 -68.68
N TRP A 10 -12.78 4.43 -68.10
CA TRP A 10 -13.70 3.96 -67.05
C TRP A 10 -14.26 2.56 -67.38
N ARG A 11 -13.92 1.55 -66.58
CA ARG A 11 -14.73 0.35 -66.35
C ARG A 11 -14.53 -0.14 -64.91
N SER A 12 -15.57 -0.01 -64.09
CA SER A 12 -15.73 -0.75 -62.83
C SER A 12 -16.31 -2.13 -63.12
N PRO A 13 -15.91 -3.18 -62.37
CA PRO A 13 -16.88 -4.20 -61.94
C PRO A 13 -16.59 -4.71 -60.50
N PRO A 14 -17.43 -5.60 -59.94
CA PRO A 14 -18.76 -5.42 -59.32
C PRO A 14 -18.70 -5.54 -57.75
N PRO A 15 -19.80 -5.41 -56.99
CA PRO A 15 -19.75 -5.42 -55.52
C PRO A 15 -19.76 -6.86 -54.98
N CYS A 16 -18.81 -7.20 -54.10
CA CYS A 16 -18.89 -8.41 -53.29
C CYS A 16 -19.58 -8.12 -51.95
N ARG A 17 -20.76 -8.72 -51.77
CA ARG A 17 -21.54 -8.83 -50.54
C ARG A 17 -21.05 -10.03 -49.71
N ASP A 18 -21.27 -9.93 -48.40
CA ASP A 18 -21.39 -11.00 -47.39
C ASP A 18 -20.12 -11.53 -46.69
N ARG A 19 -19.82 -10.95 -45.50
CA ARG A 19 -19.91 -11.59 -44.16
C ARG A 19 -19.12 -10.79 -43.10
N CYS A 20 -19.82 -10.01 -42.28
CA CYS A 20 -19.33 -9.52 -40.99
C CYS A 20 -20.19 -10.15 -39.86
N PRO A 21 -19.62 -10.67 -38.77
CA PRO A 21 -20.41 -11.12 -37.62
C PRO A 21 -20.92 -9.92 -36.79
N HIS A 22 -22.22 -9.91 -36.47
CA HIS A 22 -22.92 -8.88 -35.69
C HIS A 22 -22.65 -8.98 -34.16
N PRO A 23 -22.59 -7.86 -33.39
CA PRO A 23 -22.23 -7.84 -31.96
C PRO A 23 -23.43 -7.86 -30.98
N SER A 24 -24.53 -8.58 -31.27
CA SER A 24 -25.78 -8.48 -30.49
C SER A 24 -25.86 -9.34 -29.22
N GLY A 25 -24.96 -10.32 -29.01
CA GLY A 25 -25.03 -11.24 -27.87
C GLY A 25 -24.37 -10.78 -26.57
N LEU A 26 -23.44 -9.81 -26.62
CA LEU A 26 -22.64 -9.39 -25.46
C LEU A 26 -23.33 -8.27 -24.66
N ARG A 27 -24.05 -7.36 -25.33
CA ARG A 27 -24.76 -6.25 -24.68
C ARG A 27 -25.95 -6.71 -23.83
N LEU A 28 -26.61 -7.80 -24.22
CA LEU A 28 -27.72 -8.38 -23.45
C LEU A 28 -27.23 -9.09 -22.17
N LYS A 29 -26.05 -9.71 -22.21
CA LYS A 29 -25.44 -10.40 -21.05
C LYS A 29 -24.87 -9.43 -20.02
N VAL A 30 -24.31 -8.29 -20.46
CA VAL A 30 -23.82 -7.23 -19.56
C VAL A 30 -24.98 -6.46 -18.92
N ALA A 31 -26.08 -6.22 -19.65
CA ALA A 31 -27.28 -5.58 -19.10
C ALA A 31 -27.97 -6.45 -18.03
N LEU A 32 -28.04 -7.78 -18.25
CA LEU A 32 -28.58 -8.72 -17.26
C LEU A 32 -27.70 -8.83 -16.01
N LEU A 33 -26.37 -8.70 -16.15
CA LEU A 33 -25.43 -8.65 -15.03
C LEU A 33 -25.55 -7.36 -14.21
N PHE A 34 -25.77 -6.21 -14.88
CA PHE A 34 -26.02 -4.92 -14.21
C PHE A 34 -27.36 -4.88 -13.47
N ILE A 35 -28.41 -5.52 -14.02
CA ILE A 35 -29.72 -5.61 -13.37
C ILE A 35 -29.66 -6.57 -12.16
N ALA A 36 -28.95 -7.70 -12.27
CA ALA A 36 -28.72 -8.62 -11.16
C ALA A 36 -27.87 -7.98 -10.03
N LEU A 37 -26.92 -7.11 -10.38
CA LEU A 37 -26.09 -6.40 -9.39
C LEU A 37 -26.84 -5.27 -8.68
N ASN A 38 -27.80 -4.62 -9.35
CA ASN A 38 -28.62 -3.56 -8.74
C ASN A 38 -29.81 -4.10 -7.91
N LEU A 39 -30.22 -5.36 -8.12
CA LEU A 39 -31.24 -6.02 -7.30
C LEU A 39 -30.73 -6.53 -5.95
N CYS A 40 -29.41 -6.53 -5.72
CA CYS A 40 -28.78 -6.94 -4.45
C CYS A 40 -28.54 -5.79 -3.46
N LEU A 41 -28.89 -4.53 -3.79
CA LEU A 41 -28.63 -3.35 -2.94
C LEU A 41 -29.84 -2.86 -2.13
N GLY A 42 -30.94 -3.60 -2.12
CA GLY A 42 -32.17 -3.22 -1.41
C GLY A 42 -32.39 -4.03 -0.15
N PHE A 43 -31.69 -3.72 0.96
CA PHE A 43 -32.20 -4.00 2.32
C PHE A 43 -31.53 -3.05 3.32
N ALA A 44 -32.13 -1.88 3.50
CA ALA A 44 -31.84 -0.98 4.62
C ALA A 44 -32.55 -1.52 5.87
N GLY A 45 -31.81 -2.21 6.73
CA GLY A 45 -32.26 -2.63 8.06
C GLY A 45 -32.17 -1.46 9.03
N THR A 46 -33.31 -1.09 9.61
CA THR A 46 -33.41 -0.13 10.72
C THR A 46 -32.75 -0.70 11.97
N ALA A 47 -31.64 -0.10 12.40
CA ALA A 47 -31.00 -0.44 13.66
C ALA A 47 -31.91 -0.05 14.83
N VAL A 48 -32.39 -1.07 15.54
CA VAL A 48 -33.00 -0.95 16.86
C VAL A 48 -31.93 -0.39 17.79
N ARG A 49 -32.21 0.78 18.40
CA ARG A 49 -31.35 1.36 19.43
C ARG A 49 -31.46 0.51 20.70
N ALA A 50 -30.54 -0.43 20.86
CA ALA A 50 -30.13 -0.91 22.17
C ALA A 50 -29.10 0.09 22.73
N HIS A 51 -29.12 0.37 24.03
CA HIS A 51 -27.99 1.01 24.69
C HIS A 51 -26.79 0.06 24.57
N VAL A 52 -25.92 0.30 23.59
CA VAL A 52 -24.76 -0.55 23.34
C VAL A 52 -23.77 -0.31 24.47
N PHE A 53 -23.53 -1.34 25.29
CA PHE A 53 -22.38 -1.39 26.18
C PHE A 53 -21.12 -1.21 25.34
N GLN A 54 -20.50 -0.03 25.43
CA GLN A 54 -19.23 0.21 24.77
C GLN A 54 -18.16 -0.37 25.69
N SER A 55 -17.69 -1.58 25.36
CA SER A 55 -16.57 -2.21 26.07
C SER A 55 -15.36 -1.29 26.01
N SER A 56 -14.60 -1.24 27.10
CA SER A 56 -13.33 -0.52 27.12
C SER A 56 -12.41 -1.04 26.01
N GLU A 57 -11.60 -0.19 25.41
CA GLU A 57 -10.62 -0.56 24.39
C GLU A 57 -9.22 -0.17 24.88
N ALA A 58 -8.28 -1.09 24.76
CA ALA A 58 -6.88 -0.87 25.05
C ALA A 58 -6.08 -0.95 23.75
N ILE A 59 -5.25 0.05 23.45
CA ILE A 59 -4.39 0.07 22.27
C ILE A 59 -2.95 0.26 22.74
N VAL A 60 -2.11 -0.74 22.48
CA VAL A 60 -0.68 -0.69 22.81
C VAL A 60 0.14 -0.22 21.60
N PHE A 61 1.07 0.68 21.86
CA PHE A 61 2.02 1.21 20.91
C PHE A 61 3.43 1.04 21.48
N PHE A 62 4.37 0.60 20.66
CA PHE A 62 5.78 0.53 21.03
C PHE A 62 6.55 1.63 20.31
N ASN A 63 7.39 2.35 21.05
CA ASN A 63 8.26 3.34 20.44
C ASN A 63 9.28 2.66 19.51
N ARG A 64 9.65 3.37 18.43
CA ARG A 64 10.61 2.94 17.41
C ARG A 64 11.95 2.51 18.01
N ASP A 65 12.43 3.23 19.01
CA ASP A 65 13.74 2.98 19.62
C ASP A 65 13.71 1.87 20.67
N ALA A 66 12.55 1.21 20.87
CA ALA A 66 12.36 0.14 21.84
C ALA A 66 12.78 0.52 23.27
N THR A 67 12.60 1.79 23.64
CA THR A 67 12.91 2.32 24.97
C THR A 67 11.67 2.52 25.84
N SER A 68 10.49 2.54 25.23
CA SER A 68 9.22 2.81 25.88
C SER A 68 8.05 2.22 25.11
N PHE A 69 6.95 1.98 25.81
CA PHE A 69 5.65 1.68 25.23
C PHE A 69 4.60 2.66 25.76
N ALA A 70 3.55 2.85 24.98
CA ALA A 70 2.39 3.65 25.34
C ALA A 70 1.14 2.77 25.26
N LEU A 71 0.27 2.84 26.26
CA LEU A 71 -1.00 2.16 26.32
C LEU A 71 -2.11 3.21 26.37
N ARG A 72 -2.89 3.31 25.28
CA ARG A 72 -4.07 4.16 25.23
C ARG A 72 -5.29 3.34 25.63
N LEU A 73 -5.97 3.77 26.68
CA LEU A 73 -7.20 3.17 27.18
C LEU A 73 -8.37 4.09 26.85
N ASN A 74 -9.34 3.62 26.08
CA ASN A 74 -10.63 4.26 25.89
C ASN A 74 -11.64 3.55 26.80
N LEU A 75 -12.10 4.23 27.83
CA LEU A 75 -12.86 3.65 28.93
C LEU A 75 -14.31 4.12 28.91
N ASN A 76 -15.22 3.22 29.30
CA ASN A 76 -16.51 3.61 29.88
C ASN A 76 -16.30 3.83 31.39
N LEU A 77 -15.62 4.92 31.72
CA LEU A 77 -15.06 5.15 33.04
C LEU A 77 -16.13 5.18 34.13
N GLU A 78 -17.29 5.78 33.85
CA GLU A 78 -18.39 5.85 34.79
C GLU A 78 -18.89 4.47 35.19
N ALA A 79 -18.88 3.49 34.28
CA ALA A 79 -19.32 2.13 34.57
C ALA A 79 -18.32 1.41 35.48
N ILE A 80 -17.02 1.65 35.26
CA ILE A 80 -15.94 1.13 36.10
C ILE A 80 -16.04 1.73 37.51
N LEU A 81 -16.15 3.05 37.62
CA LEU A 81 -16.27 3.76 38.90
C LEU A 81 -17.52 3.36 39.69
N ALA A 82 -18.65 3.15 39.01
CA ALA A 82 -19.89 2.69 39.64
C ALA A 82 -19.87 1.19 39.96
N GLY A 83 -18.85 0.43 39.55
CA GLY A 83 -18.79 -1.02 39.73
C GLY A 83 -19.97 -1.73 39.08
N ILE A 84 -20.31 -1.34 37.85
CA ILE A 84 -21.35 -2.02 37.07
C ILE A 84 -20.85 -3.40 36.67
N ASP A 85 -21.63 -4.43 37.01
CA ASP A 85 -21.32 -5.82 36.67
C ASP A 85 -21.14 -5.97 35.14
N PRO A 86 -19.99 -6.49 34.69
CA PRO A 86 -19.66 -6.66 33.27
C PRO A 86 -20.64 -7.56 32.50
N GLY A 87 -21.33 -8.47 33.19
CA GLY A 87 -22.28 -9.41 32.59
C GLY A 87 -23.66 -8.83 32.29
N VAL A 88 -23.93 -7.59 32.72
CA VAL A 88 -25.26 -6.96 32.55
C VAL A 88 -25.36 -6.30 31.18
N THR A 89 -26.38 -6.69 30.41
CA THR A 89 -26.58 -6.20 29.04
C THR A 89 -27.11 -4.76 29.00
N ASP A 90 -27.87 -4.33 30.01
CA ASP A 90 -28.37 -2.96 30.18
C ASP A 90 -27.93 -2.43 31.55
N THR A 91 -27.11 -1.38 31.57
CA THR A 91 -26.58 -0.81 32.83
C THR A 91 -27.68 -0.32 33.77
N SER A 92 -28.89 -0.08 33.26
CA SER A 92 -30.08 0.29 34.04
C SER A 92 -30.56 -0.84 34.96
N ASP A 93 -30.25 -2.09 34.64
CA ASP A 93 -30.61 -3.27 35.42
C ASP A 93 -29.63 -3.55 36.57
N SER A 94 -28.54 -2.78 36.66
CA SER A 94 -27.54 -2.93 37.72
C SER A 94 -28.01 -2.34 39.05
N PRO A 95 -27.68 -2.96 40.20
CA PRO A 95 -27.87 -2.35 41.52
C PRO A 95 -27.22 -0.97 41.67
N ASN A 96 -26.16 -0.70 40.89
CA ASN A 96 -25.40 0.55 40.94
C ASN A 96 -25.81 1.55 39.83
N ALA A 97 -26.92 1.30 39.11
CA ALA A 97 -27.40 2.16 38.03
C ALA A 97 -27.57 3.64 38.45
N THR A 98 -28.00 3.89 39.69
CA THR A 98 -28.18 5.26 40.22
C THR A 98 -26.85 6.00 40.31
N GLU A 99 -25.78 5.32 40.71
CA GLU A 99 -24.44 5.91 40.83
C GLU A 99 -23.81 6.11 39.44
N TYR A 100 -23.99 5.14 38.54
CA TYR A 100 -23.59 5.28 37.14
C TYR A 100 -24.21 6.51 36.50
N ASP A 101 -25.53 6.70 36.67
CA ASP A 101 -26.24 7.86 36.16
C ASP A 101 -25.80 9.18 36.79
N ARG A 102 -25.40 9.19 38.07
CA ARG A 102 -24.81 10.37 38.73
C ARG A 102 -23.51 10.76 38.04
N LEU A 103 -22.59 9.81 37.87
CA LEU A 103 -21.27 10.03 37.27
C LEU A 103 -21.37 10.55 35.83
N ARG A 104 -22.33 10.05 35.04
CA ARG A 104 -22.54 10.50 33.64
C ARG A 104 -23.00 11.93 33.51
N ARG A 105 -23.60 12.50 34.55
CA ARG A 105 -24.01 13.90 34.61
C ARG A 105 -22.90 14.84 35.07
N LEU A 106 -21.77 14.31 35.54
CA LEU A 106 -20.67 15.13 36.03
C LEU A 106 -19.95 15.84 34.86
N PRO A 107 -19.69 17.16 34.99
CA PRO A 107 -18.76 17.86 34.12
C PRO A 107 -17.37 17.18 34.08
N PRO A 108 -16.59 17.36 32.99
CA PRO A 108 -15.27 16.74 32.84
C PRO A 108 -14.34 16.96 34.04
N GLU A 109 -14.31 18.18 34.59
CA GLU A 109 -13.44 18.54 35.71
C GLU A 109 -13.82 17.83 37.02
N GLU A 110 -15.11 17.51 37.21
CA GLU A 110 -15.57 16.78 38.38
C GLU A 110 -15.36 15.27 38.21
N LEU A 111 -15.60 14.73 37.00
CA LEU A 111 -15.28 13.33 36.70
C LEU A 111 -13.77 13.07 36.82
N GLN A 112 -12.93 14.01 36.40
CA GLN A 112 -11.49 13.92 36.56
C GLN A 112 -11.10 13.74 38.04
N LYS A 113 -11.71 14.49 38.97
CA LYS A 113 -11.43 14.33 40.41
C LYS A 113 -11.83 12.97 40.95
N GLU A 114 -12.96 12.43 40.49
CA GLU A 114 -13.39 11.07 40.84
C GLU A 114 -12.37 10.04 40.31
N PHE A 115 -11.87 10.24 39.09
CA PHE A 115 -10.82 9.39 38.53
C PHE A 115 -9.49 9.49 39.28
N GLU A 116 -9.05 10.71 39.62
CA GLU A 116 -7.81 10.93 40.38
C GLU A 116 -7.85 10.21 41.74
N ALA A 117 -9.01 10.19 42.41
CA ALA A 117 -9.21 9.46 43.65
C ALA A 117 -9.16 7.93 43.45
N PHE A 118 -9.68 7.44 42.32
CA PHE A 118 -9.70 6.03 41.94
C PHE A 118 -8.39 5.55 41.30
N LEU A 119 -7.53 6.46 40.85
CA LEU A 119 -6.35 6.16 40.06
C LEU A 119 -5.42 5.09 40.69
N PRO A 120 -5.15 5.08 42.01
CA PRO A 120 -4.33 4.03 42.61
C PRO A 120 -4.94 2.63 42.47
N GLU A 121 -6.26 2.50 42.62
CA GLU A 121 -6.99 1.24 42.44
C GLU A 121 -7.04 0.85 40.95
N PHE A 122 -7.26 1.84 40.08
CA PHE A 122 -7.23 1.64 38.64
C PHE A 122 -5.89 1.08 38.17
N ILE A 123 -4.77 1.70 38.56
CA ILE A 123 -3.42 1.24 38.19
C ILE A 123 -3.13 -0.13 38.80
N ALA A 124 -3.56 -0.41 40.04
CA ALA A 124 -3.38 -1.72 40.65
C ALA A 124 -4.15 -2.84 39.93
N GLY A 125 -5.27 -2.51 39.29
CA GLY A 125 -6.04 -3.44 38.46
C GLY A 125 -5.51 -3.63 37.03
N LEU A 126 -4.46 -2.91 36.63
CA LEU A 126 -3.75 -3.13 35.36
C LEU A 126 -2.53 -4.02 35.61
N ARG A 127 -2.47 -5.17 34.94
CA ARG A 127 -1.29 -6.04 34.97
C ARG A 127 -0.57 -5.92 33.65
N ILE A 128 0.54 -5.20 33.63
CA ILE A 128 1.36 -5.05 32.43
C ILE A 128 2.69 -5.69 32.74
N ASP A 129 2.98 -6.82 32.08
CA ASP A 129 4.24 -7.53 32.29
C ASP A 129 5.09 -7.51 31.03
N LEU A 130 6.40 -7.43 31.23
CA LEU A 130 7.43 -7.49 30.20
C LEU A 130 8.32 -8.69 30.49
N ASP A 131 8.31 -9.68 29.59
CA ASP A 131 8.97 -10.97 29.79
C ASP A 131 8.60 -11.68 31.11
N GLY A 132 7.39 -11.43 31.62
CA GLY A 132 6.86 -11.99 32.87
C GLY A 132 7.16 -11.18 34.13
N GLU A 133 7.87 -10.05 34.02
CA GLU A 133 8.13 -9.14 35.13
C GLU A 133 7.21 -7.90 35.04
N PRO A 134 6.61 -7.43 36.16
CA PRO A 134 5.74 -6.26 36.15
C PRO A 134 6.43 -4.99 35.66
N ALA A 135 5.77 -4.25 34.78
CA ALA A 135 6.25 -2.98 34.25
C ALA A 135 5.64 -1.80 34.99
N GLU A 136 6.49 -0.84 35.38
CA GLU A 136 6.01 0.44 35.91
C GLU A 136 5.41 1.30 34.78
N VAL A 137 4.22 1.84 35.04
CA VAL A 137 3.52 2.77 34.14
C VAL A 137 3.21 4.08 34.83
N THR A 138 3.22 5.15 34.03
CA THR A 138 2.88 6.50 34.46
C THR A 138 1.77 7.04 33.59
N VAL A 139 0.81 7.73 34.19
CA VAL A 139 -0.21 8.44 33.41
C VAL A 139 0.44 9.67 32.77
N GLN A 140 0.39 9.73 31.44
CA GLN A 140 0.93 10.87 30.68
C GLN A 140 -0.14 11.91 30.40
N ASN A 141 -1.33 11.47 30.00
CA ASN A 141 -2.41 12.36 29.63
C ASN A 141 -3.77 11.70 29.87
N GLU A 142 -4.75 12.50 30.26
CA GLU A 142 -6.13 12.09 30.49
C GLU A 142 -7.04 13.04 29.71
N THR A 143 -8.13 12.51 29.16
CA THR A 143 -9.08 13.32 28.42
C THR A 143 -10.49 12.84 28.70
N PHE A 144 -11.27 13.70 29.34
CA PHE A 144 -12.66 13.49 29.67
C PHE A 144 -13.52 14.37 28.77
N ARG A 145 -14.45 13.76 28.03
CA ARG A 145 -15.33 14.51 27.11
C ARG A 145 -16.39 15.29 27.90
N ASP A 146 -16.87 16.37 27.30
CA ASP A 146 -18.06 17.08 27.80
C ASP A 146 -19.26 16.15 27.91
N VAL A 147 -20.19 16.52 28.79
CA VAL A 147 -21.47 15.81 28.96
C VAL A 147 -22.24 15.91 27.65
N GLY A 148 -22.39 14.77 26.97
CA GLY A 148 -23.04 14.64 25.68
C GLY A 148 -24.41 13.96 25.78
N ASP A 149 -24.73 13.16 24.77
CA ASP A 149 -25.95 12.34 24.75
C ASP A 149 -25.87 11.26 25.83
N LEU A 150 -26.69 11.37 26.88
CA LEU A 150 -26.80 10.40 27.97
C LEU A 150 -27.44 9.07 27.54
N SER A 151 -27.74 8.86 26.26
CA SER A 151 -28.03 7.53 25.73
C SER A 151 -26.78 6.74 25.32
N LEU A 152 -25.61 7.40 25.23
CA LEU A 152 -24.34 6.80 24.83
C LEU A 152 -23.32 6.83 25.98
N ALA A 153 -22.48 5.80 26.08
CA ALA A 153 -21.36 5.80 27.00
C ALA A 153 -20.40 6.95 26.63
N ARG A 154 -19.93 7.70 27.64
CA ARG A 154 -18.93 8.74 27.45
C ARG A 154 -17.56 8.09 27.40
N ALA A 155 -16.89 8.14 26.26
CA ALA A 155 -15.52 7.66 26.15
C ALA A 155 -14.55 8.61 26.88
N SER A 156 -13.90 8.09 27.92
CA SER A 156 -12.78 8.75 28.60
C SER A 156 -11.48 8.11 28.13
N SER A 157 -10.47 8.92 27.77
CA SER A 157 -9.20 8.42 27.28
C SER A 157 -8.11 8.61 28.32
N VAL A 158 -7.36 7.55 28.63
CA VAL A 158 -6.18 7.59 29.50
C VAL A 158 -4.98 7.08 28.70
N LEU A 159 -3.91 7.86 28.66
CA LEU A 159 -2.66 7.49 28.02
C LEU A 159 -1.62 7.18 29.09
N LEU A 160 -1.22 5.92 29.16
CA LEU A 160 -0.16 5.43 30.05
C LEU A 160 1.13 5.25 29.26
N ASN A 161 2.27 5.54 29.87
CA ASN A 161 3.59 5.22 29.34
C ASN A 161 4.37 4.37 30.33
N GLY A 162 5.07 3.37 29.81
CA GLY A 162 6.04 2.59 30.56
C GLY A 162 7.39 2.54 29.85
N ALA A 163 8.46 2.36 30.63
CA ALA A 163 9.79 2.10 30.09
C ALA A 163 9.84 0.67 29.53
N LEU A 164 10.54 0.48 28.42
CA LEU A 164 10.81 -0.83 27.86
C LEU A 164 12.26 -1.22 28.17
N PRO A 165 12.51 -2.24 29.00
CA PRO A 165 13.85 -2.71 29.30
C PRO A 165 14.59 -3.13 28.03
N PRO A 166 15.92 -2.91 27.96
CA PRO A 166 16.71 -3.36 26.82
C PRO A 166 16.59 -4.87 26.62
N GLY A 167 16.14 -5.27 25.44
CA GLY A 167 16.01 -6.68 25.07
C GLY A 167 14.66 -7.32 25.44
N ALA A 168 13.68 -6.55 25.93
CA ALA A 168 12.33 -7.05 26.18
C ALA A 168 11.71 -7.69 24.92
N LYS A 169 11.15 -8.90 25.04
CA LYS A 169 10.64 -9.68 23.89
C LYS A 169 9.14 -9.85 23.90
N VAL A 170 8.55 -9.98 25.07
CA VAL A 170 7.15 -10.32 25.27
C VAL A 170 6.49 -9.24 26.11
N PHE A 171 5.31 -8.82 25.68
CA PHE A 171 4.41 -7.96 26.44
C PHE A 171 3.12 -8.73 26.72
N THR A 172 2.61 -8.64 27.94
CA THR A 172 1.29 -9.16 28.31
C THR A 172 0.49 -8.09 29.02
N PHE A 173 -0.82 -8.07 28.74
CA PHE A 173 -1.73 -7.13 29.35
C PHE A 173 -2.87 -7.90 30.02
N GLY A 174 -3.03 -7.69 31.31
CA GLY A 174 -4.13 -8.20 32.12
C GLY A 174 -4.97 -7.06 32.66
N TRP A 175 -6.22 -7.37 32.89
CA TRP A 175 -7.26 -6.42 33.23
C TRP A 175 -8.08 -6.95 34.40
N ASP A 176 -8.32 -6.15 35.43
CA ASP A 176 -9.08 -6.60 36.60
C ASP A 176 -10.51 -6.98 36.21
N SER A 177 -10.99 -8.11 36.77
CA SER A 177 -12.37 -8.57 36.60
C SER A 177 -13.42 -7.53 36.99
N ALA A 178 -13.13 -6.67 37.98
CA ALA A 178 -14.02 -5.61 38.43
C ALA A 178 -14.23 -4.51 37.38
N PHE A 179 -13.30 -4.36 36.42
CA PHE A 179 -13.38 -3.36 35.36
C PHE A 179 -14.09 -3.89 34.10
N GLY A 180 -14.47 -5.17 34.10
CA GLY A 180 -15.22 -5.83 33.04
C GLY A 180 -14.42 -6.21 31.82
N THR A 181 -15.04 -6.12 30.65
CA THR A 181 -14.43 -6.57 29.39
C THR A 181 -13.64 -5.44 28.73
N VAL A 182 -12.43 -5.76 28.29
CA VAL A 182 -11.58 -4.86 27.49
C VAL A 182 -11.17 -5.53 26.19
N ALA A 183 -11.29 -4.80 25.08
CA ALA A 183 -10.75 -5.21 23.79
C ALA A 183 -9.32 -4.70 23.66
N LEU A 184 -8.32 -5.57 23.73
CA LEU A 184 -6.93 -5.25 23.45
C LEU A 184 -6.70 -5.28 21.93
N ARG A 185 -6.48 -4.11 21.36
CA ARG A 185 -6.07 -3.94 19.97
C ARG A 185 -4.56 -3.82 19.88
N THR A 186 -3.96 -4.72 19.11
CA THR A 186 -2.56 -4.62 18.69
C THR A 186 -2.47 -4.27 17.22
N ILE A 187 -1.51 -3.42 16.87
CA ILE A 187 -1.24 -3.03 15.50
C ILE A 187 0.19 -3.47 15.20
N SER A 188 0.33 -4.51 14.39
CA SER A 188 1.65 -4.91 13.88
C SER A 188 2.02 -4.01 12.72
N ALA A 189 2.92 -3.06 12.98
CA ALA A 189 3.45 -2.20 11.93
C ALA A 189 4.19 -3.02 10.85
N ARG A 190 4.79 -4.16 11.22
CA ARG A 190 5.52 -5.05 10.32
C ARG A 190 4.60 -5.95 9.48
N ALA A 191 3.58 -6.57 10.09
CA ALA A 191 2.66 -7.48 9.40
C ALA A 191 1.48 -6.78 8.71
N ARG A 192 1.32 -5.47 8.90
CA ARG A 192 0.19 -4.66 8.38
C ARG A 192 -1.17 -5.23 8.78
N SER A 193 -1.25 -5.79 9.97
CA SER A 193 -2.46 -6.39 10.53
C SER A 193 -2.79 -5.73 11.86
N SER A 194 -4.09 -5.63 12.14
CA SER A 194 -4.59 -5.36 13.47
C SER A 194 -5.19 -6.64 14.02
N HIS A 195 -4.77 -7.02 15.21
CA HIS A 195 -5.39 -8.10 15.96
C HIS A 195 -6.17 -7.49 17.13
N ILE A 196 -7.33 -8.06 17.42
CA ILE A 196 -8.15 -7.69 18.57
C ILE A 196 -8.34 -8.94 19.40
N GLU A 197 -7.96 -8.86 20.66
CA GLU A 197 -8.19 -9.89 21.67
C GLU A 197 -9.16 -9.32 22.71
N ILE A 198 -10.19 -10.09 23.07
CA ILE A 198 -11.14 -9.71 24.11
C ILE A 198 -10.64 -10.32 25.42
N ILE A 199 -10.44 -9.50 26.44
CA ILE A 199 -9.99 -9.91 27.77
C ILE A 199 -11.14 -9.66 28.74
N GLU A 200 -11.50 -10.70 29.48
CA GLU A 200 -12.60 -10.69 30.44
C GLU A 200 -12.24 -11.52 31.69
N ASN A 201 -13.07 -11.45 32.74
CA ASN A 201 -12.96 -12.30 33.94
C ASN A 201 -11.58 -12.29 34.64
N GLY A 202 -10.83 -11.20 34.54
CA GLY A 202 -9.51 -11.14 35.15
C GLY A 202 -8.44 -11.93 34.41
N GLU A 203 -8.63 -12.25 33.13
CA GLU A 203 -7.62 -12.93 32.30
C GLU A 203 -6.47 -12.00 31.90
N THR A 204 -5.44 -12.60 31.29
CA THR A 204 -4.29 -11.89 30.71
C THR A 204 -4.24 -12.24 29.23
N SER A 205 -3.87 -11.26 28.40
CA SER A 205 -3.74 -11.43 26.96
C SER A 205 -2.79 -12.58 26.61
N THR A 206 -2.95 -13.10 25.39
CA THR A 206 -1.90 -13.91 24.78
C THR A 206 -0.57 -13.15 24.77
N PRO A 207 0.58 -13.85 24.92
CA PRO A 207 1.89 -13.22 24.85
C PRO A 207 2.12 -12.49 23.53
N LEU A 208 2.31 -11.18 23.60
CA LEU A 208 2.55 -10.34 22.43
C LEU A 208 4.05 -10.19 22.17
N VAL A 209 4.51 -10.66 21.01
CA VAL A 209 5.91 -10.52 20.60
C VAL A 209 6.17 -9.07 20.22
N ILE A 210 6.96 -8.37 21.04
CA ILE A 210 7.20 -6.93 20.91
C ILE A 210 7.86 -6.61 19.56
N ASP A 211 8.79 -7.44 19.08
CA ASP A 211 9.45 -7.24 17.79
C ASP A 211 8.48 -7.22 16.60
N ASP A 212 7.34 -7.90 16.68
CA ASP A 212 6.30 -7.86 15.64
C ASP A 212 5.43 -6.60 15.73
N LEU A 213 5.38 -5.97 16.91
CA LEU A 213 4.56 -4.80 17.21
C LEU A 213 5.35 -3.48 17.20
N LYS A 214 6.68 -3.53 17.23
CA LYS A 214 7.54 -2.35 17.11
C LYS A 214 7.24 -1.59 15.82
N ALA A 215 7.24 -0.26 15.91
CA ALA A 215 7.23 0.60 14.74
C ALA A 215 8.43 0.27 13.84
N ARG A 216 8.21 0.21 12.52
CA ARG A 216 9.24 -0.16 11.53
C ARG A 216 10.49 0.72 11.70
N SER A 217 11.67 0.11 11.86
CA SER A 217 12.92 0.89 11.95
C SER A 217 13.22 1.57 10.60
N MET A 218 14.10 2.58 10.60
CA MET A 218 14.51 3.24 9.34
C MET A 218 15.20 2.22 8.41
N VAL A 219 15.95 1.26 9.00
CA VAL A 219 16.62 0.20 8.27
C VAL A 219 15.62 -0.79 7.68
N ASP A 220 14.60 -1.20 8.43
CA ASP A 220 13.51 -2.05 7.90
C ASP A 220 12.75 -1.32 6.79
N MET A 221 12.56 0.00 6.97
CA MET A 221 11.91 0.84 5.98
C MET A 221 12.67 0.85 4.65
N ILE A 222 13.96 1.19 4.71
CA ILE A 222 14.87 1.17 3.58
C ILE A 222 14.90 -0.22 2.94
N THR A 223 15.01 -1.28 3.75
CA THR A 223 15.12 -2.66 3.27
C THR A 223 13.88 -3.09 2.51
N ASP A 224 12.67 -2.98 3.08
CA ASP A 224 11.51 -3.47 2.34
C ASP A 224 11.17 -2.58 1.14
N PHE A 225 11.44 -1.26 1.17
CA PHE A 225 11.26 -0.45 -0.04
C PHE A 225 12.28 -0.81 -1.13
N MET A 226 13.52 -1.12 -0.77
CA MET A 226 14.50 -1.65 -1.71
C MET A 226 14.08 -3.00 -2.30
N VAL A 227 13.54 -3.91 -1.48
CA VAL A 227 13.01 -5.20 -1.95
C VAL A 227 11.79 -4.99 -2.86
N ILE A 228 10.87 -4.08 -2.49
CA ILE A 228 9.71 -3.73 -3.33
C ILE A 228 10.17 -3.16 -4.67
N GLY A 229 11.18 -2.29 -4.68
CA GLY A 229 11.80 -1.75 -5.89
C GLY A 229 12.46 -2.81 -6.77
N PHE A 230 13.18 -3.76 -6.16
CA PHE A 230 13.73 -4.89 -6.90
C PHE A 230 12.62 -5.76 -7.51
N GLN A 231 11.61 -6.09 -6.71
CA GLN A 231 10.46 -6.90 -7.15
C GLN A 231 9.62 -6.22 -8.22
N HIS A 232 9.59 -4.88 -8.22
CA HIS A 232 8.98 -4.09 -9.27
C HIS A 232 9.62 -4.37 -10.64
N ILE A 233 10.90 -4.74 -10.69
CA ILE A 233 11.57 -5.18 -11.93
C ILE A 233 11.46 -6.70 -12.08
N ILE A 234 12.00 -7.47 -11.15
CA ILE A 234 12.04 -8.94 -11.21
C ILE A 234 11.22 -9.54 -10.06
N PRO A 235 10.10 -10.26 -10.30
CA PRO A 235 9.59 -10.73 -11.59
C PRO A 235 8.44 -9.88 -12.19
N LYS A 236 8.00 -8.81 -11.51
CA LYS A 236 6.72 -8.15 -11.83
C LYS A 236 6.81 -7.19 -13.01
N GLY A 237 7.98 -6.61 -13.28
CA GLY A 237 8.18 -5.50 -14.22
C GLY A 237 8.58 -5.96 -15.61
N LEU A 238 7.75 -6.78 -16.27
CA LEU A 238 8.07 -7.26 -17.61
C LEU A 238 8.29 -6.11 -18.61
N ASP A 239 7.55 -5.00 -18.49
CA ASP A 239 7.77 -3.79 -19.30
C ASP A 239 9.20 -3.26 -19.15
N HIS A 240 9.69 -3.15 -17.91
CA HIS A 240 11.05 -2.71 -17.60
C HIS A 240 12.11 -3.70 -18.10
N ILE A 241 11.88 -4.99 -17.94
CA ILE A 241 12.79 -6.04 -18.41
C ILE A 241 12.95 -5.94 -19.93
N LEU A 242 11.84 -5.89 -20.69
CA LEU A 242 11.90 -5.78 -22.15
C LEU A 242 12.55 -4.46 -22.61
N PHE A 243 12.26 -3.36 -21.92
CA PHE A 243 12.87 -2.07 -22.22
C PHE A 243 14.39 -2.07 -22.01
N VAL A 244 14.86 -2.58 -20.87
CA VAL A 244 16.30 -2.69 -20.54
C VAL A 244 17.00 -3.65 -21.48
N LEU A 245 16.39 -4.79 -21.82
CA LEU A 245 16.92 -5.70 -22.83
C LEU A 245 16.98 -5.04 -24.21
N GLY A 246 15.99 -4.21 -24.57
CA GLY A 246 16.02 -3.39 -25.78
C GLY A 246 17.22 -2.43 -25.82
N ILE A 247 17.51 -1.75 -24.70
CA ILE A 247 18.70 -0.89 -24.58
C ILE A 247 19.98 -1.71 -24.76
N PHE A 248 20.08 -2.85 -24.06
CA PHE A 248 21.24 -3.74 -24.08
C PHE A 248 21.54 -4.31 -25.48
N LEU A 249 20.52 -4.72 -26.24
CA LEU A 249 20.70 -5.38 -27.54
C LEU A 249 21.42 -4.50 -28.57
N LEU A 250 21.18 -3.19 -28.60
CA LEU A 250 21.84 -2.32 -29.58
C LEU A 250 23.30 -2.00 -29.22
N SER A 251 23.65 -2.03 -27.94
CA SER A 251 25.01 -1.75 -27.52
C SER A 251 25.38 -2.54 -26.27
N ILE A 252 26.36 -3.42 -26.43
CA ILE A 252 26.99 -4.18 -25.34
C ILE A 252 28.07 -3.38 -24.58
N LYS A 253 28.17 -2.06 -24.80
CA LYS A 253 29.14 -1.22 -24.07
C LYS A 253 28.53 -0.80 -22.74
N LEU A 254 29.22 -1.10 -21.64
CA LEU A 254 28.71 -0.80 -20.29
C LEU A 254 28.39 0.68 -20.08
N ARG A 255 29.27 1.59 -20.48
CA ARG A 255 29.07 3.04 -20.24
C ARG A 255 27.75 3.56 -20.85
N PRO A 256 27.46 3.36 -22.16
CA PRO A 256 26.17 3.74 -22.73
C PRO A 256 24.94 3.08 -22.11
N ILE A 257 25.03 1.80 -21.72
CA ILE A 257 23.90 1.11 -21.08
C ILE A 257 23.62 1.74 -19.72
N LEU A 258 24.64 1.84 -18.87
CA LEU A 258 24.50 2.38 -17.52
C LEU A 258 23.99 3.83 -17.55
N ALA A 259 24.53 4.67 -18.44
CA ALA A 259 24.05 6.03 -18.59
C ALA A 259 22.55 6.12 -18.94
N GLN A 260 22.06 5.24 -19.82
CA GLN A 260 20.65 5.20 -20.20
C GLN A 260 19.76 4.68 -19.06
N VAL A 261 20.16 3.60 -18.40
CA VAL A 261 19.38 3.03 -17.29
C VAL A 261 19.32 3.98 -16.10
N THR A 262 20.44 4.59 -15.71
CA THR A 262 20.42 5.59 -14.63
C THR A 262 19.59 6.82 -15.03
N ALA A 263 19.67 7.30 -16.28
CA ALA A 263 18.82 8.40 -16.75
C ALA A 263 17.32 8.04 -16.69
N PHE A 264 16.96 6.82 -17.07
CA PHE A 264 15.62 6.29 -16.92
C PHE A 264 15.17 6.29 -15.46
N THR A 265 15.98 5.75 -14.54
CA THR A 265 15.66 5.66 -13.11
C THR A 265 15.50 7.03 -12.45
N LEU A 266 16.33 8.02 -12.83
CA LEU A 266 16.19 9.38 -12.34
C LEU A 266 14.86 10.02 -12.79
N ALA A 267 14.52 9.89 -14.07
CA ALA A 267 13.24 10.36 -14.59
C ALA A 267 12.04 9.65 -13.94
N HIS A 268 12.15 8.33 -13.80
CA HIS A 268 11.17 7.50 -13.12
C HIS A 268 10.94 7.95 -11.67
N THR A 269 12.01 8.21 -10.92
CA THR A 269 11.96 8.71 -9.54
C THR A 269 11.16 10.01 -9.45
N VAL A 270 11.38 10.96 -10.37
CA VAL A 270 10.71 12.26 -10.38
C VAL A 270 9.20 12.09 -10.53
N THR A 271 8.76 11.36 -11.56
CA THR A 271 7.33 11.21 -11.86
C THR A 271 6.61 10.28 -10.89
N LEU A 272 7.29 9.24 -10.41
CA LEU A 272 6.79 8.39 -9.33
C LEU A 272 6.54 9.22 -8.07
N GLY A 273 7.48 10.07 -7.69
CA GLY A 273 7.34 10.97 -6.54
C GLY A 273 6.17 11.93 -6.70
N LEU A 274 6.11 12.64 -7.83
CA LEU A 274 5.02 13.58 -8.14
C LEU A 274 3.65 12.90 -8.18
N GLY A 275 3.55 11.71 -8.77
CA GLY A 275 2.31 10.94 -8.82
C GLY A 275 1.87 10.42 -7.45
N THR A 276 2.82 9.96 -6.63
CA THR A 276 2.52 9.43 -5.30
C THR A 276 2.01 10.52 -4.36
N LEU A 277 2.60 11.72 -4.44
CA LEU A 277 2.15 12.91 -3.72
C LEU A 277 0.82 13.47 -4.25
N GLY A 278 0.30 12.95 -5.38
CA GLY A 278 -0.92 13.43 -6.01
C GLY A 278 -0.77 14.79 -6.71
N LEU A 279 0.46 15.22 -7.01
CA LEU A 279 0.72 16.46 -7.76
C LEU A 279 0.48 16.31 -9.25
N ILE A 280 0.64 15.08 -9.77
CA ILE A 280 0.31 14.70 -11.14
C ILE A 280 -0.58 13.47 -11.08
N ASP A 281 -1.74 13.53 -11.72
CA ASP A 281 -2.64 12.39 -11.86
C ASP A 281 -2.97 12.19 -13.34
N VAL A 282 -2.42 11.14 -13.93
CA VAL A 282 -2.64 10.78 -15.33
C VAL A 282 -3.30 9.40 -15.36
N PRO A 283 -4.46 9.24 -16.02
CA PRO A 283 -5.15 7.96 -16.09
C PRO A 283 -4.26 6.84 -16.64
N ALA A 284 -4.32 5.67 -16.00
CA ALA A 284 -3.61 4.46 -16.45
C ALA A 284 -3.92 4.09 -17.91
N LEU A 285 -5.16 4.34 -18.36
CA LEU A 285 -5.61 4.19 -19.76
C LEU A 285 -4.75 4.96 -20.77
N ILE A 286 -4.07 6.03 -20.35
CA ILE A 286 -3.15 6.80 -21.20
C ILE A 286 -1.70 6.33 -20.96
N VAL A 287 -1.31 6.17 -19.70
CA VAL A 287 0.07 5.87 -19.32
C VAL A 287 0.50 4.47 -19.79
N GLU A 288 -0.33 3.46 -19.57
CA GLU A 288 0.03 2.06 -19.86
C GLU A 288 0.23 1.78 -21.36
N PRO A 289 -0.61 2.28 -22.29
CA PRO A 289 -0.32 2.24 -23.72
C PRO A 289 0.98 2.96 -24.08
N LEU A 290 1.25 4.14 -23.51
CA LEU A 290 2.47 4.88 -23.83
C LEU A 290 3.73 4.15 -23.33
N ILE A 291 3.65 3.45 -22.21
CA ILE A 291 4.69 2.53 -21.74
C ILE A 291 4.92 1.42 -22.78
N ALA A 292 3.87 0.76 -23.26
CA ALA A 292 4.00 -0.28 -24.29
C ALA A 292 4.58 0.28 -25.61
N ALA A 293 4.13 1.46 -26.03
CA ALA A 293 4.65 2.16 -27.20
C ALA A 293 6.15 2.50 -27.07
N SER A 294 6.63 2.84 -25.88
CA SER A 294 8.05 3.10 -25.64
C SER A 294 8.92 1.86 -25.86
N ILE A 295 8.42 0.67 -25.51
CA ILE A 295 9.10 -0.61 -25.73
C ILE A 295 9.20 -0.90 -27.24
N VAL A 296 8.10 -0.71 -27.96
CA VAL A 296 8.07 -0.83 -29.43
C VAL A 296 9.06 0.14 -30.06
N TYR A 297 9.09 1.39 -29.62
CA TYR A 297 10.00 2.41 -30.14
C TYR A 297 11.46 1.97 -30.03
N VAL A 298 11.91 1.59 -28.83
CA VAL A 298 13.31 1.18 -28.59
C VAL A 298 13.67 -0.03 -29.45
N ALA A 299 12.76 -1.00 -29.56
CA ALA A 299 12.97 -2.20 -30.35
C ALA A 299 13.02 -1.93 -31.86
N VAL A 300 12.13 -1.07 -32.38
CA VAL A 300 12.14 -0.67 -33.79
C VAL A 300 13.40 0.14 -34.11
N GLU A 301 13.80 1.06 -33.22
CA GLU A 301 15.04 1.82 -33.37
C GLU A 301 16.26 0.90 -33.52
N ASN A 302 16.34 -0.19 -32.74
CA ASN A 302 17.42 -1.19 -32.85
C ASN A 302 17.47 -1.89 -34.22
N ILE A 303 16.30 -2.11 -34.83
CA ILE A 303 16.17 -2.77 -36.13
C ILE A 303 16.60 -1.80 -37.23
N LEU A 304 16.11 -0.56 -37.18
CA LEU A 304 16.33 0.44 -38.23
C LEU A 304 17.72 1.07 -38.20
N HIS A 305 18.29 1.25 -37.01
CA HIS A 305 19.57 1.93 -36.83
C HIS A 305 20.65 0.97 -36.33
N GLU A 306 21.87 1.11 -36.87
CA GLU A 306 23.00 0.26 -36.50
C GLU A 306 23.88 0.87 -35.40
N VAL A 307 23.75 2.18 -35.18
CA VAL A 307 24.56 2.96 -34.24
C VAL A 307 23.63 3.70 -33.29
N LEU A 308 24.04 3.81 -32.03
CA LEU A 308 23.35 4.60 -31.02
C LEU A 308 23.23 6.06 -31.46
N SER A 309 22.00 6.57 -31.52
CA SER A 309 21.74 7.99 -31.69
C SER A 309 22.24 8.76 -30.46
N PRO A 310 22.87 9.95 -30.63
CA PRO A 310 23.26 10.79 -29.50
C PRO A 310 22.07 11.30 -28.69
N TRP A 311 20.87 11.34 -29.29
CA TRP A 311 19.63 11.76 -28.62
C TRP A 311 18.96 10.65 -27.82
N ARG A 312 19.44 9.40 -27.95
CA ARG A 312 18.82 8.25 -27.30
C ARG A 312 18.69 8.38 -25.78
N PRO A 313 19.69 8.87 -25.03
CA PRO A 313 19.54 9.07 -23.58
C PRO A 313 18.41 10.02 -23.21
N VAL A 314 18.15 11.06 -24.02
CA VAL A 314 17.03 12.00 -23.80
C VAL A 314 15.70 11.28 -24.01
N VAL A 315 15.58 10.48 -25.08
CA VAL A 315 14.37 9.68 -25.34
C VAL A 315 14.12 8.68 -24.20
N VAL A 316 15.16 7.99 -23.74
CA VAL A 316 15.09 7.05 -22.61
C VAL A 316 14.70 7.75 -21.32
N PHE A 317 15.21 8.95 -21.06
CA PHE A 317 14.79 9.79 -19.93
C PHE A 317 13.29 10.10 -20.01
N MET A 318 12.78 10.52 -21.17
CA MET A 318 11.35 10.79 -21.37
C MET A 318 10.49 9.54 -21.16
N PHE A 319 10.97 8.36 -21.56
CA PHE A 319 10.29 7.10 -21.26
C PHE A 319 10.31 6.78 -19.76
N GLY A 320 11.41 7.06 -19.05
CA GLY A 320 11.46 6.95 -17.59
C GLY A 320 10.38 7.79 -16.89
N LEU A 321 10.12 9.01 -17.37
CA LEU A 321 9.03 9.85 -16.86
C LEU A 321 7.65 9.17 -17.02
N LEU A 322 7.41 8.50 -18.14
CA LEU A 322 6.14 7.80 -18.37
C LEU A 322 5.99 6.57 -17.47
N HIS A 323 7.06 5.79 -17.31
CA HIS A 323 7.02 4.57 -16.51
C HIS A 323 6.80 4.87 -15.03
N GLY A 324 7.39 5.96 -14.50
CA GLY A 324 7.21 6.36 -13.10
C GLY A 324 5.75 6.67 -12.73
N LEU A 325 4.98 7.25 -13.66
CA LEU A 325 3.54 7.48 -13.48
C LEU A 325 2.74 6.18 -13.37
N GLY A 326 3.14 5.14 -14.11
CA GLY A 326 2.44 3.84 -14.13
C GLY A 326 2.47 3.11 -12.78
N PHE A 327 3.43 3.42 -11.91
CA PHE A 327 3.57 2.77 -10.60
C PHE A 327 3.16 3.65 -9.40
N ALA A 328 2.93 4.94 -9.61
CA ALA A 328 2.60 5.89 -8.53
C ALA A 328 1.38 5.49 -7.69
N GLY A 329 0.36 4.92 -8.33
CA GLY A 329 -0.84 4.45 -7.63
C GLY A 329 -0.57 3.33 -6.62
N ILE A 330 0.42 2.47 -6.88
CA ILE A 330 0.80 1.39 -5.96
C ILE A 330 1.60 1.97 -4.78
N LEU A 331 2.51 2.90 -5.04
CA LEU A 331 3.32 3.49 -3.97
C LEU A 331 2.45 4.29 -2.98
N LYS A 332 1.41 4.94 -3.49
CA LYS A 332 0.40 5.68 -2.70
C LYS A 332 -0.35 4.79 -1.71
N GLN A 333 -0.56 3.51 -2.03
CA GLN A 333 -1.27 2.56 -1.15
C GLN A 333 -0.47 2.18 0.11
N PHE A 334 0.84 2.43 0.14
CA PHE A 334 1.67 2.13 1.31
C PHE A 334 1.52 3.13 2.46
N ASN A 335 0.77 4.23 2.28
CA ASN A 335 0.46 5.25 3.30
C ASN A 335 1.69 5.66 4.14
N ILE A 336 2.75 6.05 3.45
CA ILE A 336 4.07 6.35 4.04
C ILE A 336 3.96 7.65 4.84
N PRO A 337 4.41 7.69 6.11
CA PRO A 337 4.45 8.92 6.89
C PRO A 337 5.25 10.04 6.20
N ASP A 338 4.85 11.30 6.36
CA ASP A 338 5.46 12.44 5.65
C ASP A 338 6.99 12.55 5.83
N GLY A 339 7.50 12.25 7.03
CA GLY A 339 8.94 12.27 7.32
C GLY A 339 9.74 11.08 6.73
N GLU A 340 9.04 10.08 6.20
CA GLU A 340 9.61 8.83 5.69
C GLU A 340 9.47 8.67 4.18
N PHE A 341 8.71 9.55 3.53
CA PHE A 341 8.44 9.48 2.10
C PHE A 341 9.70 9.53 1.23
N VAL A 342 10.58 10.51 1.45
CA VAL A 342 11.80 10.67 0.64
C VAL A 342 12.76 9.48 0.80
N PRO A 343 13.10 9.01 2.03
CA PRO A 343 13.89 7.80 2.20
C PRO A 343 13.27 6.57 1.55
N ALA A 344 11.94 6.38 1.66
CA ALA A 344 11.24 5.27 1.03
C ALA A 344 11.32 5.33 -0.50
N LEU A 345 11.08 6.50 -1.09
CA LEU A 345 11.16 6.72 -2.55
C LEU A 345 12.58 6.46 -3.09
N LEU A 346 13.61 6.95 -2.40
CA LEU A 346 15.00 6.71 -2.80
C LEU A 346 15.37 5.23 -2.67
N SER A 347 14.99 4.59 -1.56
CA SER A 347 15.26 3.17 -1.33
C SER A 347 14.58 2.28 -2.36
N PHE A 348 13.33 2.61 -2.72
CA PHE A 348 12.62 1.97 -3.81
C PHE A 348 13.37 2.09 -5.15
N ASN A 349 13.82 3.28 -5.53
CA ASN A 349 14.53 3.45 -6.81
C ASN A 349 15.94 2.83 -6.80
N ILE A 350 16.60 2.72 -5.64
CA ILE A 350 17.82 1.91 -5.51
C ILE A 350 17.50 0.44 -5.81
N GLY A 351 16.40 -0.09 -5.28
CA GLY A 351 15.92 -1.43 -5.60
C GLY A 351 15.67 -1.63 -7.10
N VAL A 352 15.05 -0.63 -7.74
CA VAL A 352 14.81 -0.62 -9.20
C VAL A 352 16.12 -0.68 -9.98
N GLU A 353 17.09 0.18 -9.66
CA GLU A 353 18.40 0.19 -10.32
C GLU A 353 19.11 -1.17 -10.16
N ILE A 354 19.09 -1.77 -8.96
CA ILE A 354 19.65 -3.11 -8.72
C ILE A 354 18.96 -4.16 -9.60
N GLY A 355 17.63 -4.11 -9.72
CA GLY A 355 16.86 -4.99 -10.58
C GLY A 355 17.24 -4.86 -12.05
N GLN A 356 17.37 -3.63 -12.55
CA GLN A 356 17.78 -3.37 -13.94
C GLN A 356 19.22 -3.83 -14.21
N LEU A 357 20.14 -3.58 -13.27
CA LEU A 357 21.51 -4.07 -13.34
C LEU A 357 21.57 -5.60 -13.36
N ALA A 358 20.70 -6.29 -12.61
CA ALA A 358 20.59 -7.74 -12.65
C ALA A 358 20.12 -8.25 -14.02
N VAL A 359 19.15 -7.57 -14.66
CA VAL A 359 18.73 -7.89 -16.04
C VAL A 359 19.87 -7.68 -17.04
N ILE A 360 20.60 -6.56 -16.93
CA ILE A 360 21.77 -6.28 -17.77
C ILE A 360 22.84 -7.35 -17.58
N ALA A 361 23.17 -7.70 -16.34
CA ALA A 361 24.14 -8.72 -16.01
C ALA A 361 23.74 -10.08 -16.62
N ALA A 362 22.47 -10.47 -16.51
CA ALA A 362 21.96 -11.67 -17.15
C ALA A 362 22.10 -11.61 -18.68
N GLY A 363 21.76 -10.49 -19.31
CA GLY A 363 21.97 -10.27 -20.75
C GLY A 363 23.43 -10.40 -21.17
N PHE A 364 24.36 -9.84 -20.39
CA PHE A 364 25.80 -10.00 -20.62
C PHE A 364 26.24 -11.45 -20.49
N LEU A 365 25.87 -12.13 -19.40
CA LEU A 365 26.28 -13.52 -19.15
C LEU A 365 25.73 -14.50 -20.18
N LEU A 366 24.49 -14.30 -20.64
CA LEU A 366 23.83 -15.21 -21.58
C LEU A 366 24.20 -14.92 -23.04
N VAL A 367 24.43 -13.65 -23.38
CA VAL A 367 24.54 -13.20 -24.78
C VAL A 367 25.79 -12.37 -25.02
N GLY A 368 26.00 -11.33 -24.21
CA GLY A 368 27.05 -10.33 -24.44
C GLY A 368 28.47 -10.92 -24.48
N LEU A 369 28.82 -11.77 -23.49
CA LEU A 369 30.14 -12.38 -23.36
C LEU A 369 30.49 -13.31 -24.54
N TRP A 370 29.52 -14.11 -25.00
CA TRP A 370 29.75 -15.15 -25.99
C TRP A 370 29.66 -14.66 -27.42
N PHE A 371 28.74 -13.72 -27.67
CA PHE A 371 28.32 -13.37 -29.03
C PHE A 371 28.51 -11.89 -29.37
N GLY A 372 28.72 -11.01 -28.40
CA GLY A 372 28.72 -9.56 -28.61
C GLY A 372 29.75 -9.03 -29.60
N ASN A 373 30.93 -9.66 -29.67
CA ASN A 373 32.00 -9.28 -30.60
C ASN A 373 31.93 -9.99 -31.96
N LYS A 374 30.90 -10.81 -32.21
CA LYS A 374 30.79 -11.57 -33.46
C LYS A 374 30.21 -10.68 -34.57
N PRO A 375 30.73 -10.75 -35.82
CA PRO A 375 30.23 -9.92 -36.92
C PRO A 375 28.76 -10.19 -37.28
N TRP A 376 28.25 -11.38 -36.95
CA TRP A 376 26.86 -11.78 -37.16
C TRP A 376 25.92 -11.42 -35.99
N TYR A 377 26.43 -10.84 -34.90
CA TYR A 377 25.66 -10.52 -33.68
C TYR A 377 24.39 -9.73 -34.00
N ARG A 378 24.53 -8.68 -34.83
CA ARG A 378 23.39 -7.86 -35.26
C ARG A 378 22.31 -8.68 -35.95
N GLN A 379 22.68 -9.46 -36.95
CA GLN A 379 21.73 -10.19 -37.80
C GLN A 379 21.05 -11.36 -37.08
N ARG A 380 21.73 -12.03 -36.15
CA ARG A 380 21.18 -13.23 -35.48
C ARG A 380 20.67 -12.99 -34.07
N VAL A 381 21.05 -11.90 -33.41
CA VAL A 381 20.67 -11.61 -32.02
C VAL A 381 19.88 -10.32 -31.93
N VAL A 382 20.48 -9.21 -32.38
CA VAL A 382 19.87 -7.88 -32.19
C VAL A 382 18.57 -7.75 -32.97
N ILE A 383 18.57 -8.06 -34.27
CA ILE A 383 17.38 -7.92 -35.12
C ILE A 383 16.27 -8.89 -34.69
N PRO A 384 16.51 -10.22 -34.53
CA PRO A 384 15.45 -11.14 -34.10
C PRO A 384 14.95 -10.84 -32.68
N GLY A 385 15.86 -10.55 -31.74
CA GLY A 385 15.51 -10.20 -30.36
C GLY A 385 14.69 -8.92 -30.28
N SER A 386 15.10 -7.87 -31.00
CA SER A 386 14.32 -6.63 -31.06
C SER A 386 12.99 -6.82 -31.79
N THR A 387 12.92 -7.68 -32.81
CA THR A 387 11.65 -8.02 -33.47
C THR A 387 10.68 -8.69 -32.50
N ALA A 388 11.16 -9.62 -31.67
CA ALA A 388 10.35 -10.26 -30.64
C ALA A 388 9.86 -9.24 -29.59
N ILE A 389 10.75 -8.37 -29.11
CA ILE A 389 10.39 -7.30 -28.16
C ILE A 389 9.34 -6.36 -28.77
N ALA A 390 9.53 -5.95 -30.03
CA ALA A 390 8.58 -5.08 -30.73
C ALA A 390 7.22 -5.76 -30.91
N ALA A 391 7.18 -7.06 -31.23
CA ALA A 391 5.94 -7.82 -31.36
C ALA A 391 5.18 -7.91 -30.03
N VAL A 392 5.87 -8.22 -28.93
CA VAL A 392 5.27 -8.26 -27.59
C VAL A 392 4.77 -6.88 -27.16
N GLY A 393 5.59 -5.84 -27.35
CA GLY A 393 5.21 -4.46 -27.03
C GLY A 393 4.00 -4.00 -27.85
N ALA A 394 3.93 -4.34 -29.14
CA ALA A 394 2.80 -3.99 -30.00
C ALA A 394 1.52 -4.73 -29.59
N PHE A 395 1.64 -6.01 -29.22
CA PHE A 395 0.53 -6.77 -28.66
C PHE A 395 -0.01 -6.12 -27.37
N TRP A 396 0.86 -5.76 -26.42
CA TRP A 396 0.45 -5.08 -25.19
C TRP A 396 -0.11 -3.68 -25.45
N PHE A 397 0.43 -2.94 -26.42
CA PHE A 397 -0.12 -1.64 -26.81
C PHE A 397 -1.57 -1.78 -27.24
N VAL A 398 -1.87 -2.71 -28.16
CA VAL A 398 -3.24 -2.97 -28.62
C VAL A 398 -4.12 -3.42 -27.45
N GLN A 399 -3.60 -4.30 -26.60
CA GLN A 399 -4.33 -4.77 -25.41
C GLN A 399 -4.71 -3.63 -24.46
N ARG A 400 -3.78 -2.72 -24.16
CA ARG A 400 -3.97 -1.61 -23.20
C ARG A 400 -4.76 -0.43 -23.76
N VAL A 401 -4.91 -0.33 -25.08
CA VAL A 401 -5.77 0.68 -25.73
C VAL A 401 -7.21 0.17 -25.86
N ALA A 402 -7.40 -1.14 -25.99
CA ALA A 402 -8.71 -1.75 -26.24
C ALA A 402 -9.54 -2.02 -24.98
N PHE A 403 -8.93 -1.93 -23.79
CA PHE A 403 -9.52 -2.17 -22.47
C PHE A 403 -9.04 -1.09 -21.50
#